data_AF-L5L3P6-F1
#
_entry.id   AF-L5L3P6-F1
#
_cell.length_a   1.000
_cell.length_b   1.000
_cell.length_c   1.000
_cell.angle_alpha   90.00
_cell.angle_beta   90.00
_cell.angle_gamma   90.00
#
_symmetry.space_group_name_H-M   'P 1'
#
loop_
_entity.id
_entity.type
_entity.pdbx_description
1 polymer ?
#
loop_
_entity_poly.entity_id
_entity_poly.type
_entity_poly.pdbx_seq_one_letter_code
_entity_poly.pdbx_strand_id
1 'polypeptide(L)'
;MLPVPPSAMSSPIGSRAHKMRLPIFTRKGLLEVPSPTEKDWPKDDEEDYVFKDPDQELDSLPQPYRMINKLVNLLFDRSWEVIEERDTLREAELNRIQPTVYPPVFEIKFNKMPNCMAISQDYVFIGGAKGFSVYNLYDAKRMYVWDKLKVDVTSIWATDLGSDTLIAPVDEMGTCSSSSF
;
A
#
# COMPACT_ATOMS: atom_id res chain seq x y z
N MET A 1 -22.89 -52.05 -6.45
CA MET A 1 -22.73 -52.17 -7.92
C MET A 1 -23.06 -50.82 -8.52
N LEU A 2 -22.06 -50.12 -9.05
CA LEU A 2 -22.23 -48.91 -9.87
C LEU A 2 -22.28 -49.32 -11.34
N PRO A 3 -23.06 -48.60 -12.17
CA PRO A 3 -22.68 -48.33 -13.56
C PRO A 3 -22.75 -46.80 -13.79
N VAL A 4 -21.62 -46.09 -13.84
CA VAL A 4 -20.82 -45.75 -15.03
C VAL A 4 -21.64 -45.09 -16.16
N PRO A 5 -21.36 -43.83 -16.52
CA PRO A 5 -22.00 -43.12 -17.63
C PRO A 5 -21.39 -43.52 -18.99
N PRO A 6 -22.10 -43.34 -20.11
CA PRO A 6 -21.56 -43.66 -21.42
C PRO A 6 -20.54 -42.61 -21.89
N SER A 7 -19.38 -43.09 -22.35
CA SER A 7 -18.45 -42.37 -23.23
C SER A 7 -18.60 -42.87 -24.67
N ALA A 8 -18.66 -41.94 -25.63
CA ALA A 8 -18.35 -42.13 -27.05
C ALA A 8 -18.02 -40.74 -27.63
N MET A 9 -16.75 -40.40 -27.94
CA MET A 9 -15.88 -40.76 -29.09
C MET A 9 -16.11 -39.93 -30.37
N SER A 10 -14.98 -39.42 -30.90
CA SER A 10 -14.68 -38.92 -32.28
C SER A 10 -15.21 -37.53 -32.66
N SER A 11 -14.53 -36.63 -33.40
CA SER A 11 -13.19 -36.48 -33.97
C SER A 11 -13.08 -35.00 -34.47
N PRO A 12 -11.88 -34.43 -34.73
CA PRO A 12 -11.66 -33.00 -34.94
C PRO A 12 -11.68 -32.62 -36.43
N ILE A 13 -12.50 -31.64 -36.85
CA ILE A 13 -12.44 -31.07 -38.22
C ILE A 13 -12.86 -29.61 -38.19
N GLY A 14 -12.03 -28.71 -38.71
CA GLY A 14 -12.52 -27.40 -39.16
C GLY A 14 -11.58 -26.21 -39.01
N SER A 15 -10.35 -26.28 -39.51
CA SER A 15 -9.56 -25.09 -39.81
C SER A 15 -10.21 -24.29 -40.96
N ARG A 16 -10.68 -23.07 -40.69
CA ARG A 16 -10.95 -22.04 -41.71
C ARG A 16 -10.55 -20.67 -41.19
N ALA A 17 -9.26 -20.34 -41.33
CA ALA A 17 -8.81 -18.96 -41.32
C ALA A 17 -9.39 -18.26 -42.58
N HIS A 18 -10.27 -17.29 -42.37
CA HIS A 18 -10.79 -16.44 -43.43
C HIS A 18 -9.66 -15.54 -43.97
N LYS A 19 -9.08 -15.92 -45.10
CA LYS A 19 -8.26 -15.04 -45.95
C LYS A 19 -9.18 -13.97 -46.54
N MET A 20 -9.14 -12.74 -46.03
CA MET A 20 -9.71 -11.58 -46.71
C MET A 20 -8.86 -11.28 -47.95
N ARG A 21 -9.44 -11.46 -49.15
CA ARG A 21 -8.91 -10.92 -50.41
C ARG A 21 -9.48 -9.52 -50.60
N LEU A 22 -8.62 -8.52 -50.72
CA LEU A 22 -9.01 -7.17 -51.16
C LEU A 22 -9.12 -7.16 -52.71
N PRO A 23 -10.25 -6.74 -53.29
CA PRO A 23 -10.36 -6.60 -54.74
C PRO A 23 -9.82 -5.25 -55.20
N ILE A 24 -9.03 -5.34 -56.27
CA ILE A 24 -8.34 -4.27 -56.99
C ILE A 24 -9.32 -3.62 -57.98
N PHE A 25 -9.40 -2.28 -57.91
CA PHE A 25 -9.47 -1.33 -59.04
C PHE A 25 -10.77 -1.17 -59.84
N THR A 26 -11.35 0.03 -59.73
CA THR A 26 -11.90 0.89 -60.81
C THR A 26 -11.98 2.30 -60.18
N ARG A 27 -11.60 3.44 -60.75
CA ARG A 27 -11.58 3.91 -62.13
C ARG A 27 -10.67 5.16 -62.15
N LYS A 28 -9.62 5.17 -62.97
CA LYS A 28 -8.75 6.33 -63.22
C LYS A 28 -9.56 7.47 -63.84
N GLY A 29 -9.69 8.60 -63.14
CA GLY A 29 -9.86 9.90 -63.76
C GLY A 29 -8.47 10.40 -64.16
N LEU A 30 -8.32 10.80 -65.41
CA LEU A 30 -7.10 11.39 -65.96
C LEU A 30 -6.87 12.75 -65.30
N LEU A 31 -6.19 12.76 -64.16
CA LEU A 31 -5.44 13.92 -63.68
C LEU A 31 -4.00 13.67 -64.09
N GLU A 32 -3.56 14.33 -65.16
CA GLU A 32 -2.14 14.42 -65.48
C GLU A 32 -1.43 15.06 -64.28
N VAL A 33 -0.69 14.24 -63.55
CA VAL A 33 0.21 14.73 -62.50
C VAL A 33 1.32 15.49 -63.22
N PRO A 34 1.53 16.79 -62.94
CA PRO A 34 2.66 17.51 -63.51
C PRO A 34 3.94 16.75 -63.13
N SER A 35 4.82 16.54 -64.10
CA SER A 35 6.14 15.96 -63.81
C SER A 35 6.82 16.85 -62.76
N PRO A 36 7.28 16.32 -61.62
CA PRO A 36 7.94 17.14 -60.61
C PRO A 36 9.13 17.83 -61.26
N THR A 37 9.11 19.15 -61.33
CA THR A 37 10.29 19.91 -61.75
C THR A 37 11.18 20.05 -60.53
N GLU A 38 12.52 19.99 -60.69
CA GLU A 38 13.53 19.99 -59.59
C GLU A 38 13.34 21.10 -58.52
N LYS A 39 12.51 22.11 -58.79
CA LYS A 39 12.18 23.21 -57.89
C LYS A 39 11.16 22.88 -56.79
N ASP A 40 10.41 21.78 -56.92
CA ASP A 40 9.37 21.37 -55.95
C ASP A 40 9.86 20.28 -54.99
N TRP A 41 11.08 19.79 -55.16
CA TRP A 41 11.71 18.99 -54.11
C TRP A 41 12.11 19.95 -52.98
N PRO A 42 11.72 19.70 -51.72
CA PRO A 42 12.43 20.33 -50.62
C PRO A 42 13.90 20.02 -50.86
N LYS A 43 14.74 21.07 -50.91
CA LYS A 43 16.17 20.88 -51.08
C LYS A 43 16.57 19.83 -50.05
N ASP A 44 17.21 18.78 -50.55
CA ASP A 44 17.94 17.84 -49.71
C ASP A 44 19.15 18.61 -49.21
N ASP A 45 18.89 19.58 -48.32
CA ASP A 45 19.88 20.08 -47.41
C ASP A 45 20.11 18.86 -46.52
N GLU A 46 21.06 18.01 -46.95
CA GLU A 46 21.77 17.02 -46.16
C GLU A 46 22.51 17.76 -45.02
N GLU A 47 21.78 18.56 -44.23
CA GLU A 47 22.13 18.79 -42.85
C GLU A 47 21.86 17.44 -42.18
N ASP A 48 22.91 16.62 -42.24
CA ASP A 48 23.14 15.42 -41.45
C ASP A 48 22.48 15.66 -40.09
N TYR A 49 21.26 15.13 -39.90
CA TYR A 49 20.56 15.14 -38.62
C TYR A 49 21.30 14.16 -37.71
N VAL A 50 22.52 14.54 -37.34
CA VAL A 50 23.33 13.87 -36.35
C VAL A 50 22.56 14.07 -35.06
N PHE A 51 21.87 13.02 -34.63
CA PHE A 51 21.47 12.86 -33.23
C PHE A 51 22.77 12.90 -32.41
N LYS A 52 23.23 14.12 -32.10
CA LYS A 52 24.36 14.35 -31.22
C LYS A 52 23.88 13.98 -29.84
N ASP A 53 24.39 12.85 -29.38
CA ASP A 53 24.27 12.42 -28.00
C ASP A 53 24.89 13.52 -27.12
N PRO A 54 24.14 14.15 -26.20
CA PRO A 54 24.65 15.26 -25.39
C PRO A 54 25.87 14.86 -24.53
N ASP A 55 26.09 13.56 -24.31
CA ASP A 55 27.22 13.04 -23.53
C ASP A 55 28.41 12.60 -24.41
N GLN A 56 28.38 12.90 -25.72
CA GLN A 56 29.41 12.45 -26.67
C GLN A 56 30.83 12.93 -26.34
N GLU A 57 30.98 14.03 -25.58
CA GLU A 57 32.27 14.52 -25.09
C GLU A 57 32.86 13.68 -23.94
N LEU A 58 32.01 12.98 -23.17
CA LEU A 58 32.40 12.10 -22.07
C LEU A 58 32.65 10.66 -22.54
N ASP A 59 32.07 10.30 -23.68
CA ASP A 59 32.23 8.98 -24.28
C ASP A 59 33.52 8.87 -25.09
N SER A 60 34.59 8.44 -24.42
CA SER A 60 35.89 8.21 -25.04
C SER A 60 35.94 7.08 -26.07
N LEU A 61 34.87 6.26 -26.17
CA LEU A 61 34.84 5.06 -26.99
C LEU A 61 34.13 5.27 -28.35
N PRO A 62 34.64 4.65 -29.43
CA PRO A 62 33.96 4.62 -30.72
C PRO A 62 32.74 3.69 -30.71
N GLN A 63 31.83 3.87 -31.67
CA GLN A 63 30.74 2.91 -31.90
C GLN A 63 31.29 1.57 -32.41
N PRO A 64 30.78 0.41 -31.97
CA PRO A 64 29.61 0.21 -31.08
C PRO A 64 29.96 0.17 -29.58
N TYR A 65 31.24 0.23 -29.22
CA TYR A 65 31.72 0.06 -27.84
C TYR A 65 31.17 1.13 -26.89
N ARG A 66 30.91 2.34 -27.40
CA ARG A 66 30.20 3.39 -26.66
C ARG A 66 28.84 2.94 -26.14
N MET A 67 28.02 2.37 -27.01
CA MET A 67 26.68 1.90 -26.65
C MET A 67 26.76 0.77 -25.61
N ILE A 68 27.72 -0.14 -25.78
CA ILE A 68 27.97 -1.22 -24.82
C ILE A 68 28.35 -0.65 -23.45
N ASN A 69 29.27 0.32 -23.41
CA ASN A 69 29.71 0.97 -22.18
C ASN A 69 28.54 1.67 -21.45
N LYS A 70 27.68 2.39 -22.18
CA LYS A 70 26.49 3.01 -21.59
C LYS A 70 25.55 1.99 -20.97
N LEU A 71 25.28 0.90 -21.67
CA LEU A 71 24.40 -0.16 -21.16
C LEU A 71 25.00 -0.84 -19.92
N VAL A 72 26.30 -1.08 -19.92
CA VAL A 72 27.02 -1.69 -18.79
C VAL A 72 27.02 -0.77 -17.59
N ASN A 73 27.32 0.52 -17.76
CA ASN A 73 27.31 1.49 -16.67
C ASN A 73 25.89 1.68 -16.11
N LEU A 74 24.88 1.78 -16.98
CA LEU A 74 23.49 1.84 -16.55
C LEU A 74 23.09 0.62 -15.71
N LEU A 75 23.56 -0.58 -16.09
CA LEU A 75 23.33 -1.79 -15.31
C LEU A 75 24.01 -1.70 -13.93
N PHE A 76 25.25 -1.21 -13.87
CA PHE A 76 25.96 -1.03 -12.61
C PHE A 76 25.29 0.00 -11.72
N ASP A 77 24.96 1.18 -12.25
CA ASP A 77 24.32 2.27 -11.50
C ASP A 77 22.98 1.79 -10.90
N ARG A 78 22.13 1.18 -11.73
CA ARG A 78 20.87 0.57 -11.28
C ARG A 78 21.08 -0.50 -10.22
N SER A 79 22.07 -1.37 -10.41
CA SER A 79 22.34 -2.45 -9.47
C SER A 79 22.83 -1.89 -8.14
N TRP A 80 23.65 -0.84 -8.18
CA TRP A 80 24.19 -0.17 -7.01
C TRP A 80 23.11 0.54 -6.21
N GLU A 81 22.23 1.32 -6.86
CA GLU A 81 21.07 1.96 -6.21
C GLU A 81 20.23 0.95 -5.44
N VAL A 82 19.94 -0.19 -6.06
CA VAL A 82 19.11 -1.23 -5.44
C VAL A 82 19.84 -1.90 -4.26
N ILE A 83 21.16 -2.04 -4.32
CA ILE A 83 21.96 -2.58 -3.20
C ILE A 83 21.99 -1.58 -2.05
N GLU A 84 22.26 -0.30 -2.34
CA GLU A 84 22.31 0.77 -1.36
C GLU A 84 20.96 0.96 -0.65
N GLU A 85 19.85 0.93 -1.38
CA GLU A 85 18.50 0.96 -0.79
C GLU A 85 18.28 -0.22 0.17
N ARG A 86 18.74 -1.42 -0.19
CA ARG A 86 18.60 -2.60 0.69
C ARG A 86 19.48 -2.53 1.92
N ASP A 87 20.70 -2.05 1.79
CA ASP A 87 21.63 -1.96 2.91
C ASP A 87 21.21 -0.86 3.87
N THR A 88 20.74 0.29 3.38
CA THR A 88 20.16 1.35 4.23
C THR A 88 18.93 0.86 5.00
N LEU A 89 18.05 0.07 4.38
CA LEU A 89 16.91 -0.56 5.08
C LEU A 89 17.38 -1.55 6.16
N ARG A 90 18.36 -2.41 5.86
CA ARG A 90 18.92 -3.36 6.82
C ARG A 90 19.60 -2.65 7.99
N GLU A 91 20.34 -1.60 7.74
CA GLU A 91 20.95 -0.78 8.78
C GLU A 91 19.88 -0.11 9.65
N ALA A 92 18.80 0.41 9.06
CA ALA A 92 17.68 0.96 9.82
C ALA A 92 17.00 -0.11 10.69
N GLU A 93 16.86 -1.34 10.19
CA GLU A 93 16.32 -2.46 10.96
C GLU A 93 17.26 -2.90 12.09
N LEU A 94 18.58 -2.97 11.84
CA LEU A 94 19.57 -3.33 12.85
C LEU A 94 19.73 -2.26 13.93
N ASN A 95 19.60 -0.98 13.55
CA ASN A 95 19.62 0.16 14.46
C ASN A 95 18.29 0.32 15.22
N ARG A 96 17.29 -0.52 14.94
CA ARG A 96 16.02 -0.49 15.66
C ARG A 96 16.23 -1.04 17.07
N ILE A 97 16.17 -0.13 18.04
CA ILE A 97 16.21 -0.49 19.46
C ILE A 97 14.98 -1.35 19.77
N GLN A 98 15.20 -2.58 20.26
CA GLN A 98 14.12 -3.40 20.77
C GLN A 98 13.63 -2.81 22.10
N PRO A 99 12.33 -2.48 22.25
CA PRO A 99 11.80 -2.02 23.51
C PRO A 99 12.02 -3.07 24.60
N THR A 100 12.39 -2.63 25.80
CA THR A 100 12.47 -3.52 26.95
C THR A 100 11.08 -4.10 27.23
N VAL A 101 10.98 -5.44 27.17
CA VAL A 101 9.75 -6.15 27.50
C VAL A 101 9.71 -6.36 29.01
N TYR A 102 8.75 -5.74 29.68
CA TYR A 102 8.50 -5.95 31.11
C TYR A 102 7.44 -7.03 31.31
N PRO A 103 7.62 -7.96 32.26
CA PRO A 103 6.58 -8.92 32.62
C PRO A 103 5.39 -8.19 33.26
N PRO A 104 4.16 -8.73 33.15
CA PRO A 104 3.01 -8.19 33.85
C PRO A 104 3.22 -8.28 35.37
N VAL A 105 2.96 -7.18 36.08
CA VAL A 105 3.13 -7.09 37.54
C VAL A 105 1.88 -7.55 38.28
N PHE A 106 0.70 -7.24 37.73
CA PHE A 106 -0.60 -7.58 38.31
C PHE A 106 -1.54 -8.16 37.26
N GLU A 107 -2.44 -9.03 37.70
CA GLU A 107 -3.51 -9.59 36.89
C GLU A 107 -4.84 -9.38 37.62
N ILE A 108 -5.79 -8.71 36.99
CA ILE A 108 -7.15 -8.55 37.50
C ILE A 108 -8.04 -9.56 36.79
N LYS A 109 -8.65 -10.46 37.56
CA LYS A 109 -9.59 -11.44 37.03
C LYS A 109 -10.99 -10.84 36.96
N PHE A 110 -11.55 -10.80 35.76
CA PHE A 110 -12.92 -10.35 35.53
C PHE A 110 -13.84 -11.54 35.30
N ASN A 111 -15.05 -11.47 35.85
CA ASN A 111 -16.10 -12.47 35.59
C ASN A 111 -16.65 -12.37 34.16
N LYS A 112 -16.51 -11.20 33.53
CA LYS A 112 -16.92 -10.90 32.16
C LYS A 112 -15.82 -10.08 31.49
N MET A 113 -15.69 -10.23 30.18
CA MET A 113 -14.74 -9.44 29.39
C MET A 113 -15.07 -7.94 29.55
N PRO A 114 -14.11 -7.08 29.94
CA PRO A 114 -14.30 -5.64 29.90
C PRO A 114 -14.34 -5.15 28.45
N ASN A 115 -15.06 -4.06 28.21
CA ASN A 115 -15.23 -3.47 26.88
C ASN A 115 -14.16 -2.40 26.60
N CYS A 116 -13.81 -1.62 27.61
CA CYS A 116 -12.89 -0.50 27.48
C CYS A 116 -12.13 -0.22 28.78
N MET A 117 -11.04 0.54 28.67
CA MET A 117 -10.23 0.97 29.80
C MET A 117 -9.67 2.36 29.54
N ALA A 118 -9.54 3.16 30.60
CA ALA A 118 -8.84 4.44 30.61
C ALA A 118 -7.97 4.55 31.87
N ILE A 119 -6.89 5.32 31.80
CA ILE A 119 -5.96 5.53 32.91
C ILE A 119 -5.84 7.04 33.12
N SER A 120 -5.92 7.46 34.38
CA SER A 120 -5.75 8.85 34.83
C SER A 120 -5.08 8.83 36.19
N GLN A 121 -4.01 9.61 36.36
CA GLN A 121 -3.18 9.58 37.58
C GLN A 121 -2.87 8.13 38.03
N ASP A 122 -3.28 7.79 39.25
CA ASP A 122 -3.05 6.52 39.91
C ASP A 122 -4.26 5.58 39.81
N TYR A 123 -5.20 5.89 38.90
CA TYR A 123 -6.46 5.17 38.74
C TYR A 123 -6.61 4.54 37.36
N VAL A 124 -7.13 3.32 37.35
CA VAL A 124 -7.52 2.59 36.15
C VAL A 124 -9.03 2.44 36.15
N PHE A 125 -9.68 3.00 35.14
CA PHE A 125 -11.11 2.92 34.90
C PHE A 125 -11.38 1.82 33.89
N ILE A 126 -12.19 0.83 34.26
CA ILE A 126 -12.51 -0.33 33.43
C ILE A 126 -14.01 -0.36 33.19
N GLY A 127 -14.41 -0.12 31.95
CA GLY A 127 -15.79 -0.17 31.50
C GLY A 127 -16.18 -1.57 31.06
N GLY A 128 -17.39 -1.99 31.41
CA GLY A 128 -17.92 -3.29 31.05
C GLY A 128 -19.43 -3.30 31.05
N ALA A 129 -19.97 -4.48 31.34
CA ALA A 129 -21.41 -4.67 31.31
C ALA A 129 -22.10 -3.86 32.41
N LYS A 130 -23.11 -3.06 32.04
CA LYS A 130 -23.95 -2.26 32.96
C LYS A 130 -23.21 -1.24 33.83
N GLY A 131 -21.97 -0.88 33.48
CA GLY A 131 -21.18 -0.06 34.39
C GLY A 131 -19.70 0.05 34.09
N PHE A 132 -19.00 0.67 35.04
CA PHE A 132 -17.55 0.72 35.08
C PHE A 132 -17.03 0.54 36.51
N SER A 133 -15.76 0.22 36.64
CA SER A 133 -15.09 0.03 37.93
C SER A 133 -13.76 0.76 37.95
N VAL A 134 -13.35 1.20 39.13
CA VAL A 134 -12.11 1.96 39.35
C VAL A 134 -11.17 1.13 40.19
N TYR A 135 -9.94 1.01 39.73
CA TYR A 135 -8.85 0.29 40.38
C TYR A 135 -7.70 1.25 40.65
N ASN A 136 -6.94 0.99 41.71
CA ASN A 136 -5.66 1.65 41.91
C ASN A 136 -4.61 1.02 40.99
N LEU A 137 -3.80 1.85 40.33
CA LEU A 137 -2.80 1.46 39.36
C LEU A 137 -1.65 0.65 39.99
N TYR A 138 -1.30 0.92 41.24
CA TYR A 138 -0.12 0.35 41.90
C TYR A 138 -0.37 -0.97 42.61
N ASP A 139 -1.57 -1.20 43.14
CA ASP A 139 -1.89 -2.43 43.87
C ASP A 139 -3.00 -3.26 43.21
N ALA A 140 -3.53 -2.79 42.08
CA ALA A 140 -4.62 -3.41 41.32
C ALA A 140 -5.87 -3.72 42.16
N LYS A 141 -6.06 -3.04 43.30
CA LYS A 141 -7.26 -3.21 44.13
C LYS A 141 -8.40 -2.38 43.58
N ARG A 142 -9.58 -2.99 43.58
CA ARG A 142 -10.83 -2.34 43.19
C ARG A 142 -11.25 -1.36 44.28
N MET A 143 -11.28 -0.07 43.93
CA MET A 143 -11.69 1.01 44.81
C MET A 143 -13.18 1.30 44.70
N TYR A 144 -13.72 1.28 43.47
CA TYR A 144 -15.09 1.69 43.21
C TYR A 144 -15.75 0.87 42.10
N VAL A 145 -17.08 0.76 42.16
CA VAL A 145 -17.90 0.11 41.14
C VAL A 145 -19.16 0.94 40.91
N TRP A 146 -19.40 1.28 39.65
CA TRP A 146 -20.58 1.98 39.17
C TRP A 146 -21.40 1.06 38.27
N ASP A 147 -22.31 0.28 38.86
CA ASP A 147 -23.18 -0.68 38.13
C ASP A 147 -24.62 -0.16 37.97
N LYS A 148 -24.79 1.15 37.78
CA LYS A 148 -26.12 1.78 37.65
C LYS A 148 -26.59 1.94 36.21
N LEU A 149 -25.76 1.59 35.23
CA LEU A 149 -26.12 1.77 33.82
C LEU A 149 -26.98 0.59 33.36
N LYS A 150 -28.03 0.90 32.60
CA LYS A 150 -28.86 -0.15 31.96
C LYS A 150 -28.17 -0.77 30.76
N VAL A 151 -27.20 -0.05 30.22
CA VAL A 151 -26.50 -0.31 28.97
C VAL A 151 -25.01 -0.45 29.28
N ASP A 152 -24.30 -1.16 28.41
CA ASP A 152 -22.87 -1.39 28.57
C ASP A 152 -22.05 -0.16 28.20
N VAL A 153 -20.93 0.04 28.89
CA VAL A 153 -20.00 1.13 28.60
C VAL A 153 -19.11 0.72 27.44
N THR A 154 -19.04 1.54 26.39
CA THR A 154 -18.27 1.27 25.17
C THR A 154 -16.92 1.97 25.15
N SER A 155 -16.84 3.17 25.71
CA SER A 155 -15.60 3.93 25.86
C SER A 155 -15.63 4.76 27.14
N ILE A 156 -14.45 5.04 27.68
CA ILE A 156 -14.26 5.94 28.81
C ILE A 156 -13.16 6.92 28.43
N TRP A 157 -13.44 8.20 28.61
CA TRP A 157 -12.41 9.23 28.61
C TRP A 157 -12.14 9.65 30.05
N ALA A 158 -10.87 9.80 30.39
CA ALA A 158 -10.43 10.30 31.68
C ALA A 158 -9.42 11.42 31.46
N THR A 159 -9.51 12.50 32.24
CA THR A 159 -8.58 13.63 32.17
C THR A 159 -8.33 14.20 33.55
N ASP A 160 -7.08 14.59 33.79
CA ASP A 160 -6.62 15.10 35.06
C ASP A 160 -6.88 16.60 35.16
N LEU A 161 -7.61 17.03 36.18
CA LEU A 161 -7.90 18.44 36.50
C LEU A 161 -7.09 18.93 37.72
N GLY A 162 -5.88 18.37 37.92
CA GLY A 162 -5.04 18.67 39.06
C GLY A 162 -5.37 17.78 40.26
N SER A 163 -6.27 18.20 41.14
CA SER A 163 -6.67 17.39 42.31
C SER A 163 -7.69 16.31 41.99
N ASP A 164 -8.46 16.51 40.93
CA ASP A 164 -9.61 15.68 40.58
C ASP A 164 -9.38 15.04 39.20
N THR A 165 -10.04 13.92 38.97
CA THR A 165 -10.08 13.27 37.67
C THR A 165 -11.48 13.38 37.06
N LEU A 166 -11.62 14.05 35.92
CA LEU A 166 -12.87 14.05 35.18
C LEU A 166 -12.96 12.79 34.33
N ILE A 167 -14.04 12.04 34.49
CA ILE A 167 -14.36 10.88 33.68
C ILE A 167 -15.63 11.09 32.87
N ALA A 168 -15.64 10.56 31.66
CA ALA A 168 -16.73 10.64 30.71
C ALA A 168 -16.92 9.27 30.03
N PRO A 169 -17.61 8.33 30.69
CA PRO A 169 -18.10 7.10 30.04
C PRO A 169 -19.13 7.41 28.95
N VAL A 170 -19.06 6.67 27.86
CA VAL A 170 -20.05 6.64 26.78
C VAL A 170 -20.65 5.24 26.72
N ASP A 171 -21.97 5.15 26.70
CA ASP A 171 -22.69 3.88 26.59
C ASP A 171 -22.93 3.44 25.13
N GLU A 172 -23.50 2.25 24.93
CA GLU A 172 -23.85 1.72 23.60
C GLU A 172 -24.87 2.61 22.85
N MET A 173 -25.66 3.41 23.58
CA MET A 173 -26.62 4.34 23.00
C MET A 173 -25.97 5.68 22.59
N GLY A 174 -24.65 5.82 22.78
CA GLY A 174 -23.92 7.06 22.51
C GLY A 174 -24.16 8.16 23.54
N THR A 175 -24.77 7.84 24.68
CA THR A 175 -24.98 8.79 25.77
C THR A 175 -23.72 8.91 26.60
N CYS A 176 -23.24 10.14 26.77
CA CYS A 176 -22.10 10.44 27.62
C CYS A 176 -22.58 11.07 28.94
N SER A 177 -22.05 10.58 30.06
CA SER A 177 -22.23 11.20 31.37
C SER A 177 -20.87 11.58 31.93
N SER A 178 -20.66 12.85 32.27
CA SER A 178 -19.42 13.32 32.89
C SER A 178 -19.53 13.36 34.41
N SER A 179 -18.51 12.88 35.12
CA SER A 179 -18.40 12.96 36.58
C SER A 179 -16.97 13.24 37.01
N SER A 180 -16.79 14.05 38.05
CA SER A 180 -15.49 14.24 38.70
C SER A 180 -15.27 13.15 39.74
N PHE A 181 -14.06 12.61 39.82
CA PHE A 181 -13.64 11.55 40.71
C PHE A 181 -12.45 12.00 41.56
#